data_AF-A0A3M3ZTI8-F1
#
_entry.id   AF-A0A3M3ZTI8-F1
#
_cell.length_a   1.000
_cell.length_b   1.000
_cell.length_c   1.000
_cell.angle_alpha   90.00
_cell.angle_beta   90.00
_cell.angle_gamma   90.00
#
_symmetry.space_group_name_H-M   'P 1'
#
loop_
_entity.id
_entity.type
_entity.pdbx_description
1 polymer ?
#
loop_
_entity_poly.entity_id
_entity_poly.type
_entity_poly.pdbx_seq_one_letter_code
_entity_poly.pdbx_strand_id
1 'polypeptide(L)' 'MDKALADSTAEFDDAKRRKILEDSVQVVSDDVGIIPLFHYQNIWAARKGLKVEPLVSDRTAATMVTEQP' A
#
# COMPACT_ATOMS: atom_id res chain seq x y z
N MET A 1 -13.07 -13.70 1.07
CA MET A 1 -12.39 -12.43 0.71
C MET A 1 -13.37 -11.34 0.33
N ASP A 2 -14.14 -11.48 -0.75
CA ASP A 2 -15.00 -10.39 -1.27
C ASP A 2 -15.96 -9.78 -0.26
N LYS A 3 -16.63 -10.62 0.54
CA LYS A 3 -17.52 -10.13 1.61
C LYS A 3 -16.78 -9.29 2.66
N ALA A 4 -15.59 -9.73 3.08
CA ALA A 4 -14.82 -8.98 4.08
C ALA A 4 -14.31 -7.64 3.55
N LEU A 5 -13.98 -7.58 2.25
CA LEU A 5 -13.68 -6.31 1.57
C LEU A 5 -14.88 -5.39 1.53
N ALA A 6 -16.07 -5.90 1.19
CA ALA A 6 -17.31 -5.12 1.19
C ALA A 6 -17.68 -4.63 2.60
N ASP A 7 -17.64 -5.50 3.60
CA ASP A 7 -17.98 -5.18 4.99
C ASP A 7 -16.99 -4.15 5.57
N SER A 8 -15.69 -4.30 5.33
CA SER A 8 -14.68 -3.33 5.81
C SER A 8 -14.77 -1.98 5.11
N THR A 9 -15.24 -1.92 3.87
CA THR A 9 -15.47 -0.66 3.14
C THR A 9 -16.69 0.08 3.67
N ALA A 10 -17.70 -0.64 4.17
CA ALA A 10 -18.94 -0.07 4.70
C ALA A 10 -18.88 0.26 6.20
N GLU A 11 -17.91 -0.29 6.94
CA GLU A 11 -17.76 -0.07 8.38
C GLU A 11 -17.04 1.25 8.69
N PHE A 12 -17.65 2.07 9.55
CA PHE A 12 -17.12 3.37 9.96
C PHE A 12 -16.51 3.37 11.36
N ASP A 13 -16.79 2.34 12.17
CA ASP A 13 -16.10 2.11 13.42
C ASP A 13 -14.72 1.50 13.17
N ASP A 14 -13.66 2.23 13.53
CA ASP A 14 -12.28 1.82 13.25
C ASP A 14 -11.89 0.51 13.93
N ALA A 15 -12.40 0.23 15.14
CA ALA A 15 -12.04 -0.98 15.86
C ALA A 15 -12.66 -2.22 15.19
N LYS A 16 -13.95 -2.13 14.79
CA LYS A 16 -14.63 -3.19 14.04
C LYS A 16 -14.01 -3.38 12.67
N ARG A 17 -13.76 -2.29 11.93
CA ARG A 17 -13.12 -2.33 10.61
C ARG A 17 -11.74 -2.99 10.67
N ARG A 18 -10.94 -2.66 11.68
CA ARG A 18 -9.62 -3.28 11.90
C ARG A 18 -9.74 -4.78 12.11
N LYS A 19 -10.67 -5.23 12.97
CA LYS A 19 -10.86 -6.66 13.24
C LYS A 19 -11.22 -7.45 11.98
N ILE A 20 -12.10 -6.90 11.13
CA ILE A 20 -12.47 -7.50 9.84
C ILE A 20 -11.24 -7.66 8.94
N LEU A 21 -10.37 -6.64 8.87
CA LEU A 21 -9.16 -6.67 8.05
C LEU A 21 -8.10 -7.64 8.60
N GLU A 22 -7.91 -7.70 9.93
CA GLU A 22 -7.00 -8.66 10.57
C GLU A 22 -7.42 -10.11 10.27
N ASP A 23 -8.70 -10.42 10.44
CA ASP A 23 -9.24 -11.77 10.14
C ASP A 23 -9.07 -12.11 8.65
N SER A 24 -9.22 -11.11 7.78
CA SER A 24 -9.01 -11.26 6.34
C SER A 24 -7.55 -11.60 6.01
N VAL A 25 -6.59 -10.96 6.66
CA VAL A 25 -5.15 -11.24 6.46
C VAL A 25 -4.82 -12.69 6.82
N GLN A 26 -5.40 -13.23 7.89
CA GLN A 26 -5.18 -14.62 8.28
C GLN A 26 -5.65 -15.58 7.18
N VAL A 27 -6.88 -15.39 6.67
CA VAL A 27 -7.43 -16.23 5.60
C VAL A 27 -6.55 -16.22 4.34
N VAL A 28 -6.09 -15.05 3.88
CA VAL A 28 -5.21 -14.96 2.70
C VAL A 28 -3.85 -15.62 2.94
N SER A 29 -3.33 -15.52 4.16
CA SER A 29 -2.06 -16.13 4.53
C SER A 29 -2.13 -17.66 4.52
N ASP A 30 -3.24 -18.23 5.00
CA ASP A 30 -3.49 -19.67 5.02
C ASP A 30 -3.77 -20.22 3.61
N ASP A 31 -4.45 -19.45 2.76
CA ASP A 31 -4.76 -19.82 1.37
C ASP A 31 -3.53 -19.76 0.44
N VAL A 32 -2.41 -19.19 0.89
CA VAL A 32 -1.11 -19.08 0.19
C VAL A 32 -1.19 -18.57 -1.26
N GLY A 33 -2.23 -17.79 -1.59
CA GLY A 33 -2.39 -17.20 -2.92
C GLY A 33 -1.30 -16.16 -3.25
N ILE A 34 -0.74 -15.51 -2.23
CA ILE A 34 0.42 -14.62 -2.28
C ILE A 34 1.23 -14.84 -0.99
N ILE A 35 2.55 -14.96 -1.10
CA ILE A 35 3.45 -15.12 0.06
C ILE A 35 4.35 -13.87 0.16
N PRO A 36 4.12 -12.98 1.15
CA PRO A 36 4.98 -11.83 1.36
C PRO A 36 6.37 -12.25 1.82
N LEU A 37 7.43 -11.69 1.21
CA LEU A 37 8.81 -11.97 1.62
C LEU A 37 9.37 -10.87 2.53
N PHE A 38 9.20 -9.62 2.12
CA PHE A 38 9.62 -8.43 2.87
C PHE A 38 8.90 -7.20 2.30
N HIS A 39 8.90 -6.10 3.06
CA HIS A 39 8.49 -4.79 2.56
C HIS A 39 9.68 -4.12 1.88
N TYR A 40 9.60 -3.92 0.57
CA TYR A 40 10.66 -3.26 -0.18
C TYR A 40 10.67 -1.75 0.09
N GLN A 41 11.88 -1.17 0.15
CA GLN A 41 12.07 0.27 0.29
C GLN A 41 12.60 0.84 -1.03
N ASN A 42 11.85 1.78 -1.59
CA ASN A 42 12.18 2.37 -2.88
C ASN A 42 13.25 3.44 -2.76
N ILE A 43 14.32 3.30 -3.52
CA ILE A 43 15.40 4.26 -3.61
C ILE A 43 15.30 4.99 -4.95
N TRP A 44 15.24 6.32 -4.90
CA TRP A 44 15.08 7.17 -6.08
C TRP A 44 16.30 8.06 -6.26
N ALA A 45 16.72 8.22 -7.51
CA ALA A 45 17.77 9.14 -7.91
C ALA A 45 17.23 10.11 -8.96
N ALA A 46 17.62 11.38 -8.85
CA ALA A 46 17.24 12.44 -9.77
C ALA A 46 18.50 13.12 -10.32
N ARG A 47 18.41 13.67 -11.53
CA ARG A 47 19.44 14.57 -12.04
C ARG A 47 19.58 15.77 -11.09
N LYS A 48 20.81 16.28 -10.92
CA LYS A 48 21.08 17.49 -10.13
C LYS A 48 20.13 18.64 -10.55
N GLY A 49 19.54 19.30 -9.56
CA GLY A 49 18.53 20.36 -9.76
C GLY A 49 17.09 19.85 -9.80
N LEU A 50 16.87 18.53 -9.69
CA LEU A 50 15.55 17.92 -9.61
C LEU A 50 15.39 17.14 -8.30
N LYS A 51 14.15 17.08 -7.82
CA LYS A 51 13.72 16.30 -6.67
C LYS A 51 12.62 15.32 -7.10
N VAL A 52 12.65 14.10 -6.58
CA VAL A 52 11.57 13.12 -6.76
C VAL A 52 10.81 12.99 -5.44
N GLU A 53 9.49 13.14 -5.48
CA GLU A 53 8.56 12.87 -4.38
C GLU A 53 7.72 11.63 -4.74
N PRO A 54 8.21 10.41 -4.41
CA PRO A 54 7.62 9.18 -4.89
C PRO A 54 6.39 8.75 -4.10
N LEU A 55 5.58 7.88 -4.71
CA LEU A 55 4.58 7.09 -3.99
C LEU A 55 5.20 5.79 -3.46
N VAL A 56 4.62 5.26 -2.39
CA VAL A 56 4.97 3.92 -1.85
C VAL A 56 4.66 2.82 -2.87
N SER A 57 3.72 3.05 -3.79
CA SER A 57 3.21 2.05 -4.74
C SER A 57 4.09 1.76 -5.96
N ASP A 58 5.39 2.12 -5.92
CA ASP A 58 6.36 2.02 -7.04
C ASP A 58 6.01 2.78 -8.33
N ARG A 59 4.79 3.28 -8.44
CA ARG A 59 4.31 4.03 -9.59
C ARG A 59 5.11 5.31 -9.73
N THR A 60 5.68 5.52 -10.91
CA THR A 60 6.31 6.78 -11.31
C THR A 60 5.36 7.62 -12.16
N ALA A 61 5.30 8.93 -11.91
CA ALA A 61 4.55 9.88 -12.73
C ALA A 61 5.32 11.19 -12.89
N ALA A 62 5.09 11.91 -13.99
CA ALA A 62 5.77 13.18 -14.26
C ALA A 62 5.56 14.22 -13.14
N THR A 63 4.39 14.23 -12.51
CA THR A 63 4.03 15.12 -11.39
C THR A 63 4.82 14.84 -10.10
N MET A 64 5.58 13.75 -10.04
CA MET A 64 6.41 13.39 -8.88
C MET A 64 7.81 14.03 -8.97
N VAL A 65 8.13 14.76 -10.03
CA VAL A 65 9.44 15.38 -10.23
C VAL A 65 9.29 16.88 -10.30
N THR A 66 10.00 17.60 -9.43
CA THR A 66 10.02 19.06 -9.39
C THR A 66 11.45 19.58 -9.43
N GLU A 67 11.63 20.87 -9.67
CA GLU A 67 12.90 21.53 -9.43
C GLU A 67 13.25 21.46 -7.93
N GLN A 68 14.54 21.32 -7.63
CA GLN A 68 15.06 21.30 -6.27
C GLN A 68 15.23 22.75 -5.78
N PRO A 69 14.66 23.12 -4.62
CA PRO A 69 14.82 24.46 -4.06
C PRO A 69 16.25 24.77 -3.63
#